data_AF-A0A293LV85-F1
#
_entry.id   AF-A0A293LV85-F1
#
_cell.length_a   1.000
_cell.length_b   1.000
_cell.length_c   1.000
_cell.angle_alpha   90.00
_cell.angle_beta   90.00
_cell.angle_gamma   90.00
#
_symmetry.space_group_name_H-M   'P 1'
#
loop_
_entity.id
_entity.type
_entity.pdbx_description
1 polymer ?
#
loop_
_entity_poly.entity_id
_entity_poly.type
_entity_poly.pdbx_seq_one_letter_code
_entity_poly.pdbx_strand_id
1 'polypeptide(L)'
;MINYSTLLDKARQGNFAVAYWLQDLGLIPKRNFCPVCGTELRLRPRSSKSLAWRCRHRGHCWEENALSNSIFHGTQISVESTLTLMYLFAYGITNMAVLERESLSSSMSHTIVSWTNALRKSIYFFMRRYNAAEGKIGGRGKVVEVSGRTLRGQQVLGLVERETTVDGKLSAGKLRFVVCP
;
A
#
# COMPACT_ATOMS: atom_id res chain seq x y z
N MET A 1 13.73 -7.84 3.63
CA MET A 1 12.30 -8.09 3.95
C MET A 1 11.98 -7.27 5.19
N ILE A 2 10.95 -6.40 5.15
CA ILE A 2 10.58 -5.56 6.30
C ILE A 2 9.75 -6.43 7.26
N ASN A 3 10.23 -6.63 8.49
CA ASN A 3 9.48 -7.33 9.53
C ASN A 3 8.85 -6.34 10.52
N TYR A 4 7.93 -6.81 11.36
CA TYR A 4 7.20 -5.96 12.31
C TYR A 4 8.12 -5.23 13.30
N SER A 5 9.21 -5.88 13.74
CA SER A 5 10.17 -5.25 14.66
C SER A 5 10.86 -4.04 14.01
N THR A 6 11.22 -4.12 12.72
CA THR A 6 11.79 -2.98 11.99
C THR A 6 10.84 -1.77 11.99
N LEU A 7 9.54 -2.02 11.84
CA LEU A 7 8.51 -0.98 11.84
C LEU A 7 8.40 -0.32 13.22
N LEU A 8 8.35 -1.11 14.29
CA LEU A 8 8.32 -0.60 15.67
C LEU A 8 9.60 0.17 16.03
N ASP A 9 10.76 -0.33 15.62
CA ASP A 9 12.04 0.33 15.88
C ASP A 9 12.13 1.68 15.18
N LYS A 10 11.60 1.79 13.95
CA LYS A 10 11.51 3.08 13.25
C LYS A 10 10.51 4.03 13.91
N ALA A 11 9.36 3.55 14.36
CA ALA A 11 8.40 4.36 15.10
C ALA A 11 9.01 4.96 16.37
N ARG A 12 9.83 4.18 17.10
CA ARG A 12 10.54 4.62 18.32
C ARG A 12 11.60 5.69 18.08
N GLN A 13 12.21 5.74 16.89
CA GLN A 13 13.22 6.74 16.52
C GLN A 13 12.63 8.15 16.28
N GLY A 14 11.30 8.28 16.29
CA GLY A 14 10.59 9.55 16.16
C GLY A 14 10.23 9.93 14.72
N ASN A 15 9.44 11.01 14.58
CA ASN A 15 8.74 11.32 13.33
C ASN A 15 9.65 11.53 12.12
N PHE A 16 10.83 12.14 12.31
CA PHE A 16 11.77 12.36 11.21
C PHE A 16 12.32 11.05 10.66
N ALA A 17 12.69 10.11 11.53
CA ALA A 17 13.18 8.81 11.11
C ALA A 17 12.10 8.03 10.32
N VAL A 18 10.85 8.08 10.81
CA VAL A 18 9.70 7.49 10.09
C VAL A 18 9.50 8.17 8.74
N ALA A 19 9.51 9.50 8.67
CA ALA A 19 9.30 10.22 7.41
C ALA A 19 10.39 9.93 6.38
N TYR A 20 11.68 9.96 6.76
CA TYR A 20 12.77 9.61 5.84
C TYR A 20 12.67 8.16 5.37
N TRP A 21 12.31 7.24 6.26
CA TRP A 21 12.07 5.85 5.88
C TRP A 21 10.91 5.71 4.88
N LEU A 22 9.79 6.40 5.10
CA LEU A 22 8.66 6.42 4.16
C LEU A 22 9.03 7.07 2.83
N GLN A 23 9.88 8.08 2.84
CA GLN A 23 10.42 8.71 1.64
C GLN A 23 11.30 7.74 0.84
N ASP A 24 12.15 6.96 1.50
CA ASP A 24 12.98 5.95 0.84
C ASP A 24 12.16 4.81 0.24
N LEU A 25 11.03 4.46 0.88
CA LEU A 25 10.05 3.53 0.33
C LEU A 25 9.19 4.15 -0.80
N GLY A 26 9.31 5.46 -1.06
CA GLY A 26 8.50 6.18 -2.04
C GLY A 26 7.03 6.34 -1.65
N LEU A 27 6.70 6.15 -0.36
CA LEU A 27 5.33 6.27 0.15
C LEU A 27 4.94 7.72 0.42
N ILE A 28 5.90 8.61 0.67
CA ILE A 28 5.69 10.06 0.75
C ILE A 28 6.77 10.79 -0.08
N PRO A 29 6.51 12.02 -0.55
CA PRO A 29 7.46 12.76 -1.40
C PRO A 29 8.79 13.06 -0.69
N LYS A 30 9.92 12.88 -1.40
CA LYS A 30 11.27 13.28 -0.93
C LYS A 30 11.47 14.79 -0.94
N ARG A 31 10.82 15.48 -1.89
CA ARG A 31 10.90 16.91 -2.11
C ARG A 31 9.50 17.44 -2.33
N ASN A 32 9.27 18.68 -1.91
CA ASN A 32 8.03 19.38 -2.16
C ASN A 32 8.35 20.87 -2.40
N PHE A 33 7.53 21.57 -3.18
CA PHE A 33 7.79 22.95 -3.59
C PHE A 33 6.64 23.86 -3.20
N CYS A 34 6.95 25.09 -2.81
CA CYS A 34 5.94 26.06 -2.42
C CYS A 34 5.08 26.43 -3.64
N PRO A 35 3.75 26.33 -3.57
CA PRO A 35 2.88 26.70 -4.69
C PRO A 35 2.86 28.21 -4.94
N VAL A 36 3.32 29.04 -3.99
CA VAL A 36 3.33 30.50 -4.09
C VAL A 36 4.61 31.03 -4.74
N CYS A 37 5.78 30.55 -4.30
CA CYS A 37 7.08 31.08 -4.76
C CYS A 37 8.01 30.06 -5.43
N GLY A 38 7.59 28.79 -5.57
CA GLY A 38 8.38 27.73 -6.19
C GLY A 38 9.62 27.29 -5.41
N THR A 39 9.89 27.85 -4.23
CA THR A 39 11.05 27.45 -3.42
C THR A 39 10.83 26.06 -2.80
N GLU A 40 11.89 25.25 -2.76
CA GLU A 40 11.85 23.93 -2.10
C GLU A 40 11.51 24.06 -0.61
N LEU A 41 10.52 23.29 -0.19
CA LEU A 41 10.00 23.29 1.17
C LEU A 41 10.89 22.46 2.08
N ARG A 42 10.98 22.87 3.34
CA ARG A 42 11.70 22.09 4.37
C ARG A 42 10.70 21.33 5.23
N LEU A 43 11.01 20.06 5.47
CA LEU A 43 10.28 19.24 6.42
C LEU A 43 10.58 19.74 7.85
N ARG A 44 9.54 20.00 8.62
CA ARG A 44 9.65 20.57 9.97
C ARG A 44 8.64 19.91 10.92
N PRO A 45 8.91 19.90 12.24
CA PRO A 45 7.91 19.51 13.23
C PRO A 45 6.74 20.49 13.18
N ARG A 46 5.54 19.93 13.04
CA ARG A 46 4.27 20.64 13.27
C ARG A 46 3.81 20.41 14.71
N SER A 47 3.96 19.20 15.20
CA SER A 47 3.75 18.82 16.60
C SER A 47 4.77 17.75 17.02
N SER A 48 4.68 17.26 18.26
CA SER A 48 5.45 16.10 18.71
C SER A 48 5.14 14.82 17.93
N LYS A 49 4.01 14.76 17.19
CA LYS A 49 3.53 13.58 16.46
C LYS A 49 3.39 13.78 14.96
N SER A 50 3.61 14.99 14.44
CA SER A 50 3.41 15.28 13.01
C SER A 50 4.46 16.21 12.43
N LEU A 51 4.71 16.01 11.14
CA LEU A 51 5.61 16.83 10.33
C LEU A 51 4.81 17.62 9.29
N ALA A 52 5.36 18.75 8.88
CA ALA A 52 4.80 19.58 7.84
C ALA A 52 5.91 20.09 6.90
N TRP A 53 5.55 20.23 5.62
CA TRP A 53 6.33 20.98 4.65
C TRP A 53 6.07 22.46 4.88
N ARG A 54 7.14 23.23 5.12
CA ARG A 54 7.04 24.67 5.40
C ARG A 54 7.87 25.50 4.45
N CYS A 55 7.25 26.57 3.95
CA CYS A 55 7.92 27.68 3.28
C CYS A 55 8.14 28.82 4.29
N ARG A 56 9.35 29.37 4.34
CA ARG A 56 9.68 30.58 5.12
C ARG A 56 10.32 31.65 4.23
N HIS A 57 9.67 31.94 3.10
CA HIS A 57 10.10 33.05 2.25
C HIS A 57 9.62 34.38 2.85
N ARG A 58 10.35 35.48 2.62
CA ARG A 58 9.90 36.80 3.07
C ARG A 58 8.63 37.18 2.31
N GLY A 59 7.56 37.53 3.03
CA GLY A 59 6.29 37.97 2.42
C GLY A 59 5.18 36.92 2.33
N HIS A 60 5.43 35.64 2.66
CA HIS A 60 4.36 34.67 2.92
C HIS A 60 4.82 33.52 3.82
N CYS A 61 3.86 32.90 4.50
CA CYS A 61 4.06 31.66 5.24
C CYS A 61 3.11 30.62 4.65
N TRP A 62 3.67 29.52 4.16
CA TRP A 62 2.89 28.40 3.63
C TRP A 62 3.28 27.11 4.33
N GLU A 63 2.29 26.30 4.67
CA GLU A 63 2.47 25.03 5.35
C GLU A 63 1.48 23.99 4.81
N GLU A 64 1.96 22.76 4.66
CA GLU A 64 1.13 21.60 4.38
C GLU A 64 1.60 20.39 5.20
N ASN A 65 0.69 19.48 5.54
CA ASN A 65 1.04 18.22 6.19
C ASN A 65 2.06 17.44 5.35
N ALA A 66 3.10 16.90 5.99
CA ALA A 66 4.13 16.10 5.32
C ALA A 66 3.57 14.87 4.58
N LEU A 67 2.44 14.36 5.06
CA LEU A 67 1.72 13.20 4.53
C LEU A 67 0.72 13.58 3.44
N SER A 68 0.59 14.85 3.06
CA SER A 68 -0.27 15.23 1.95
C SER A 68 0.17 14.61 0.64
N ASN A 69 -0.80 14.37 -0.25
CA ASN A 69 -0.57 13.74 -1.56
C ASN A 69 0.10 12.36 -1.47
N SER A 70 -0.15 11.64 -0.37
CA SER A 70 0.32 10.28 -0.14
C SER A 70 -0.84 9.35 0.21
N ILE A 71 -0.56 8.05 0.32
CA ILE A 71 -1.54 7.08 0.82
C ILE A 71 -2.01 7.40 2.26
N PHE A 72 -1.22 8.15 3.03
CA PHE A 72 -1.54 8.57 4.40
C PHE A 72 -2.35 9.87 4.45
N HIS A 73 -2.67 10.50 3.31
CA HIS A 73 -3.39 11.76 3.30
C HIS A 73 -4.76 11.64 3.98
N GLY A 74 -5.07 12.56 4.90
CA GLY A 74 -6.35 12.60 5.61
C GLY A 74 -6.58 11.47 6.62
N THR A 75 -5.58 10.63 6.89
CA THR A 75 -5.71 9.54 7.89
C THR A 75 -5.99 10.09 9.28
N GLN A 76 -6.94 9.46 9.97
CA GLN A 76 -7.33 9.84 11.34
C GLN A 76 -6.56 9.07 12.41
N ILE A 77 -5.77 8.08 12.01
CA ILE A 77 -4.93 7.26 12.89
C ILE A 77 -3.46 7.62 12.71
N SER A 78 -2.64 7.27 13.70
CA SER A 78 -1.20 7.51 13.62
C SER A 78 -0.58 6.73 12.46
N VAL A 79 0.54 7.24 11.93
CA VAL A 79 1.28 6.55 10.87
C VAL A 79 1.74 5.16 11.33
N GLU A 80 2.15 5.03 12.59
CA GLU A 80 2.48 3.74 13.19
C GLU A 80 1.29 2.77 13.14
N SER A 81 0.12 3.20 13.62
CA SER A 81 -1.13 2.44 13.55
C SER A 81 -1.47 2.02 12.12
N THR A 82 -1.34 2.94 11.16
CA THR A 82 -1.55 2.64 9.74
C THR A 82 -0.57 1.59 9.25
N LEU A 83 0.71 1.73 9.55
CA LEU A 83 1.74 0.78 9.12
C LEU A 83 1.51 -0.60 9.73
N THR A 84 1.09 -0.68 10.99
CA THR A 84 0.67 -1.93 11.63
C THR A 84 -0.52 -2.56 10.90
N LEU A 85 -1.55 -1.77 10.56
CA LEU A 85 -2.67 -2.25 9.75
C LEU A 85 -2.21 -2.79 8.38
N MET A 86 -1.33 -2.07 7.69
CA MET A 86 -0.77 -2.49 6.40
C MET A 86 0.00 -3.80 6.53
N TYR A 87 0.81 -3.95 7.58
CA TYR A 87 1.55 -5.17 7.88
C TYR A 87 0.61 -6.35 8.12
N LEU A 88 -0.35 -6.21 9.05
CA LEU A 88 -1.31 -7.26 9.37
C LEU A 88 -2.13 -7.67 8.14
N PHE A 89 -2.57 -6.69 7.35
CA PHE A 89 -3.28 -6.93 6.10
C PHE A 89 -2.42 -7.72 5.09
N ALA A 90 -1.13 -7.41 4.96
CA ALA A 90 -0.22 -8.15 4.08
C ALA A 90 -0.04 -9.62 4.50
N TYR A 91 -0.12 -9.91 5.80
CA TYR A 91 -0.17 -11.28 6.33
C TYR A 91 -1.57 -11.92 6.28
N GLY A 92 -2.53 -11.24 5.64
CA GLY A 92 -3.90 -11.69 5.52
C GLY A 92 -4.67 -11.65 6.83
N ILE A 93 -4.23 -10.95 7.86
CA ILE A 93 -5.00 -10.80 9.09
C ILE A 93 -6.05 -9.72 8.83
N THR A 94 -7.33 -10.13 8.78
CA THR A 94 -8.47 -9.24 8.46
C THR A 94 -9.56 -9.26 9.51
N ASN A 95 -9.36 -9.99 10.62
CA ASN A 95 -10.30 -10.02 11.73
C ASN A 95 -10.34 -8.63 12.38
N MET A 96 -11.52 -8.00 12.41
CA MET A 96 -11.68 -6.63 12.90
C MET A 96 -11.25 -6.47 14.36
N ALA A 97 -11.56 -7.43 15.25
CA ALA A 97 -11.18 -7.35 16.65
C ALA A 97 -9.65 -7.42 16.84
N VAL A 98 -8.96 -8.21 16.02
CA VAL A 98 -7.48 -8.26 16.01
C VAL A 98 -6.91 -6.94 15.48
N LEU A 99 -7.45 -6.44 14.37
CA LEU A 99 -7.00 -5.17 13.78
C LEU A 99 -7.19 -3.99 14.75
N GLU A 100 -8.32 -3.90 15.43
CA GLU A 100 -8.59 -2.86 16.43
C GLU A 100 -7.65 -2.92 17.62
N ARG A 101 -7.38 -4.13 18.13
CA ARG A 101 -6.46 -4.35 19.25
C ARG A 101 -5.02 -3.96 18.88
N GLU A 102 -4.52 -4.47 17.77
CA GLU A 102 -3.10 -4.36 17.41
C GLU A 102 -2.74 -3.00 16.82
N SER A 103 -3.67 -2.33 16.13
CA SER A 103 -3.40 -0.99 15.56
C SER A 103 -3.50 0.15 16.58
N LEU A 104 -3.72 -0.16 17.86
CA LEU A 104 -3.94 0.83 18.93
C LEU A 104 -5.05 1.84 18.58
N SER A 105 -6.04 1.38 17.82
CA SER A 105 -7.10 2.19 17.23
C SER A 105 -8.48 1.73 17.72
N SER A 106 -8.59 1.60 19.04
CA SER A 106 -9.84 1.21 19.69
C SER A 106 -10.96 2.16 19.26
N SER A 107 -12.09 1.59 18.81
CA SER A 107 -13.30 2.31 18.38
C SER A 107 -13.23 3.06 17.05
N MET A 108 -12.25 2.78 16.18
CA MET A 108 -12.17 3.39 14.83
C MET A 108 -12.44 2.39 13.70
N SER A 109 -13.45 1.52 13.86
CA SER A 109 -13.79 0.47 12.89
C SER A 109 -13.97 1.01 11.47
N HIS A 110 -14.61 2.18 11.32
CA HIS A 110 -14.76 2.86 10.02
C HIS A 110 -13.41 3.21 9.38
N THR A 111 -12.42 3.63 10.16
CA THR A 111 -11.08 3.97 9.66
C THR A 111 -10.34 2.71 9.22
N ILE A 112 -10.42 1.63 9.99
CA ILE A 112 -9.84 0.33 9.63
C ILE A 112 -10.47 -0.22 8.35
N VAL A 113 -11.80 -0.17 8.24
CA VAL A 113 -12.51 -0.58 7.02
C VAL A 113 -12.08 0.27 5.82
N SER A 114 -12.00 1.59 5.99
CA SER A 114 -11.52 2.50 4.95
C SER A 114 -10.11 2.13 4.48
N TRP A 115 -9.19 1.88 5.41
CA TRP A 115 -7.82 1.47 5.12
C TRP A 115 -7.74 0.12 4.42
N THR A 116 -8.44 -0.91 4.92
CA THR A 116 -8.45 -2.23 4.26
C THR A 116 -9.03 -2.14 2.84
N ASN A 117 -10.03 -1.30 2.61
CA ASN A 117 -10.56 -1.04 1.27
C ASN A 117 -9.58 -0.29 0.36
N ALA A 118 -8.86 0.71 0.89
CA ALA A 118 -7.81 1.41 0.15
C ALA A 118 -6.67 0.45 -0.26
N LEU A 119 -6.28 -0.46 0.63
CA LEU A 119 -5.27 -1.49 0.34
C LEU A 119 -5.76 -2.48 -0.73
N ARG A 120 -6.99 -2.98 -0.62
CA ARG A 120 -7.60 -3.84 -1.67
C ARG A 120 -7.65 -3.14 -3.02
N LYS A 121 -8.06 -1.87 -3.07
CA LYS A 121 -8.07 -1.06 -4.29
C LYS A 121 -6.67 -0.91 -4.88
N SER A 122 -5.66 -0.70 -4.03
CA SER A 122 -4.27 -0.57 -4.46
C SER A 122 -3.76 -1.85 -5.11
N ILE A 123 -4.05 -3.01 -4.51
CA ILE A 123 -3.76 -4.34 -5.09
C ILE A 123 -4.50 -4.51 -6.41
N TYR A 124 -5.79 -4.18 -6.47
CA TYR A 124 -6.57 -4.26 -7.71
C TYR A 124 -5.96 -3.41 -8.83
N PHE A 125 -5.57 -2.16 -8.55
CA PHE A 125 -4.95 -1.30 -9.54
C PHE A 125 -3.56 -1.79 -9.98
N PHE A 126 -2.78 -2.36 -9.06
CA PHE A 126 -1.51 -3.01 -9.37
C PHE A 126 -1.74 -4.20 -10.31
N MET A 127 -2.63 -5.13 -9.94
CA MET A 127 -2.98 -6.29 -10.75
C MET A 127 -3.50 -5.89 -12.12
N ARG A 128 -4.36 -4.86 -12.21
CA ARG A 128 -4.87 -4.35 -13.48
C ARG A 128 -3.75 -3.85 -14.40
N ARG A 129 -2.78 -3.10 -13.86
CA ARG A 129 -1.62 -2.60 -14.63
C ARG A 129 -0.69 -3.75 -15.04
N TYR A 130 -0.40 -4.65 -14.11
CA TYR A 130 0.41 -5.83 -14.36
C TYR A 130 -0.18 -6.69 -15.48
N ASN A 131 -1.49 -6.97 -15.41
CA ASN A 131 -2.20 -7.75 -16.42
C ASN A 131 -2.26 -7.02 -17.77
N ALA A 132 -2.41 -5.69 -17.79
CA ALA A 132 -2.39 -4.91 -19.02
C ALA A 132 -1.01 -4.96 -19.71
N ALA A 133 0.08 -4.90 -18.95
CA ALA A 133 1.44 -4.99 -19.48
C ALA A 133 1.77 -6.39 -20.02
N GLU A 134 1.24 -7.44 -19.38
CA GLU A 134 1.39 -8.83 -19.79
C GLU A 134 0.52 -9.21 -21.01
N GLY A 135 -0.41 -8.33 -21.41
CA GLY A 135 -1.31 -8.55 -22.53
C GLY A 135 -2.49 -9.48 -22.21
N LYS A 136 -3.34 -9.69 -23.24
CA LYS A 136 -4.52 -10.56 -23.12
C LYS A 136 -4.10 -11.99 -22.78
N ILE A 137 -4.87 -12.62 -21.90
CA ILE A 137 -4.72 -14.04 -21.58
C ILE A 137 -5.23 -14.90 -22.73
N GLY A 138 -4.53 -16.01 -23.01
CA GLY A 138 -4.81 -16.91 -24.12
C GLY A 138 -4.19 -16.45 -25.45
N GLY A 139 -4.53 -17.18 -26.52
CA GLY A 139 -3.97 -16.97 -27.86
C GLY A 139 -3.56 -18.28 -28.51
N ARG A 140 -3.08 -18.20 -29.76
CA ARG A 140 -2.61 -19.38 -30.50
C ARG A 140 -1.41 -20.00 -29.76
N GLY A 141 -1.45 -21.32 -29.53
CA GLY A 141 -0.41 -22.05 -28.78
C GLY A 141 -0.47 -21.88 -27.27
N LYS A 142 -1.55 -21.31 -26.73
CA LYS A 142 -1.76 -21.15 -25.29
C LYS A 142 -3.03 -21.86 -24.82
N VAL A 143 -2.94 -22.50 -23.66
CA VAL A 143 -4.07 -23.12 -22.97
C VAL A 143 -4.34 -22.35 -21.69
N VAL A 144 -5.60 -22.00 -21.45
CA VAL A 144 -6.03 -21.29 -20.24
C VAL A 144 -6.89 -22.22 -19.40
N GLU A 145 -6.42 -22.50 -18.19
CA GLU A 145 -7.11 -23.34 -17.22
C GLU A 145 -7.78 -22.46 -16.16
N VAL A 146 -9.04 -22.76 -15.85
CA VAL A 146 -9.70 -22.21 -14.67
C VAL A 146 -9.39 -23.13 -13.50
N SER A 147 -8.66 -22.62 -12.51
CA SER A 147 -8.32 -23.36 -11.30
C SER A 147 -9.03 -22.73 -10.11
N GLY A 148 -9.87 -23.50 -9.42
CA GLY A 148 -10.53 -23.07 -8.19
C GLY A 148 -9.82 -23.60 -6.95
N ARG A 149 -9.78 -22.81 -5.89
CA ARG A 149 -9.46 -23.31 -4.54
C ARG A 149 -10.31 -22.62 -3.49
N THR A 150 -10.62 -23.34 -2.42
CA THR A 150 -11.25 -22.75 -1.24
C THR A 150 -10.18 -22.10 -0.39
N LEU A 151 -10.27 -20.77 -0.24
CA LEU A 151 -9.45 -19.99 0.68
C LEU A 151 -10.37 -19.43 1.77
N ARG A 152 -10.16 -19.86 3.02
CA ARG A 152 -10.90 -19.37 4.19
C ARG A 152 -12.42 -19.42 4.03
N GLY A 153 -12.92 -20.53 3.47
CA GLY A 153 -14.35 -20.74 3.23
C GLY A 153 -14.92 -20.02 2.00
N GLN A 154 -14.11 -19.25 1.26
CA GLN A 154 -14.51 -18.62 0.00
C GLN A 154 -13.89 -19.36 -1.19
N GLN A 155 -14.69 -19.58 -2.23
CA GLN A 155 -14.22 -20.06 -3.53
C GLN A 155 -13.41 -18.96 -4.20
N VAL A 156 -12.14 -19.22 -4.51
CA VAL A 156 -11.28 -18.30 -5.26
C VAL A 156 -10.95 -18.97 -6.58
N LEU A 157 -11.28 -18.30 -7.69
CA LEU A 157 -11.01 -18.78 -9.03
C LEU A 157 -9.78 -18.06 -9.59
N GLY A 158 -8.84 -18.82 -10.14
CA GLY A 158 -7.67 -18.32 -10.83
C GLY A 158 -7.68 -18.75 -12.30
N LEU A 159 -7.15 -17.90 -13.18
CA LEU A 159 -6.85 -18.26 -14.56
C LEU A 159 -5.35 -18.54 -14.67
N VAL A 160 -5.00 -19.75 -15.07
CA VAL A 160 -3.63 -20.22 -15.27
C VAL A 160 -3.38 -20.37 -16.76
N GLU A 161 -2.39 -19.67 -17.29
CA GLU A 161 -1.98 -19.77 -18.69
C GLU A 161 -0.77 -20.69 -18.83
N ARG A 162 -0.83 -21.59 -19.80
CA ARG A 162 0.23 -22.53 -20.17
C ARG A 162 0.54 -22.39 -21.64
N GLU A 163 1.80 -22.61 -22.00
CA GLU A 163 2.22 -22.71 -23.40
C GLU A 163 2.26 -24.18 -23.82
N THR A 164 1.87 -24.42 -25.08
CA THR A 164 2.04 -25.73 -25.70
C THR A 164 3.49 -25.85 -26.16
N THR A 165 4.24 -26.80 -25.60
CA THR A 165 5.60 -27.08 -26.05
C THR A 165 5.59 -27.75 -27.43
N VAL A 166 6.74 -27.78 -28.09
CA VAL A 166 6.93 -28.38 -29.42
C VAL A 166 6.49 -29.86 -29.46
N ASP A 167 6.57 -30.55 -28.32
CA ASP A 167 6.18 -31.95 -28.14
C ASP A 167 4.70 -32.14 -27.75
N GLY A 168 3.90 -31.08 -27.77
CA GLY A 168 2.48 -31.11 -27.38
C GLY A 168 2.23 -31.19 -25.87
N LYS A 169 3.27 -31.06 -25.03
CA LYS A 169 3.14 -31.03 -23.56
C LYS A 169 2.83 -29.61 -23.07
N LEU A 170 2.17 -29.51 -21.92
CA LEU A 170 1.89 -28.23 -21.30
C LEU A 170 3.07 -27.77 -20.44
N SER A 171 3.47 -26.51 -20.58
CA SER A 171 4.48 -25.88 -19.73
C SER A 171 4.02 -25.77 -18.27
N ALA A 172 4.95 -25.36 -17.39
CA ALA A 172 4.58 -24.85 -16.06
C ALA A 172 3.59 -23.68 -16.22
N GLY A 173 2.51 -23.71 -15.43
CA GLY A 173 1.44 -22.73 -15.53
C GLY A 173 1.80 -21.41 -14.86
N LYS A 174 1.54 -20.30 -15.55
CA LYS A 174 1.63 -18.94 -15.02
C LYS A 174 0.24 -18.51 -14.56
N LEU A 175 0.06 -18.22 -13.28
CA LEU A 175 -1.18 -17.62 -12.78
C LEU A 175 -1.29 -16.18 -13.32
N ARG A 176 -2.36 -15.90 -14.08
CA ARG A 176 -2.56 -14.62 -14.78
C ARG A 176 -3.66 -13.77 -14.17
N PHE A 177 -4.65 -14.39 -13.55
CA PHE A 177 -5.77 -13.67 -12.97
C PHE A 177 -6.30 -14.39 -11.74
N VAL A 178 -6.77 -13.64 -10.74
CA VAL A 178 -7.47 -14.18 -9.58
C VAL A 178 -8.77 -13.40 -9.42
N VAL A 179 -9.89 -14.10 -9.57
CA VAL A 179 -11.21 -13.63 -9.18
C VAL A 179 -11.41 -14.03 -7.72
N CYS A 180 -11.37 -13.05 -6.83
CA CYS A 180 -11.88 -13.22 -5.47
C CYS A 180 -13.32 -12.67 -5.46
N PRO A 181 -14.35 -13.51 -5.41
CA PRO A 181 -15.73 -13.06 -5.26
C PRO A 181 -15.97 -12.36 -3.92
#